data_AF-A0A1Z4EFN0-F1
#
_entry.id   AF-A0A1Z4EFN0-F1
#
_cell.length_a   1.000
_cell.length_b   1.000
_cell.length_c   1.000
_cell.angle_alpha   90.00
_cell.angle_beta   90.00
_cell.angle_gamma   90.00
#
_symmetry.space_group_name_H-M   'P 1'
#
loop_
_entity.id
_entity.type
_entity.pdbx_description
1 polymer ?
#
loop_
_entity_poly.entity_id
_entity_poly.type
_entity_poly.pdbx_seq_one_letter_code
_entity_poly.pdbx_strand_id
1 'polypeptide(L)'
;MAGPLEKDVVTLNDGTAIPAVGLGVFKVPAAATRQAVSAALPTGYRHIDTAAAHPNERETGRAVVESDVPRDQLYVVAKLANPDQGYDSTLTAFDAIGVAPAVNQTELHPRFPRSTEAWVPLGRGAPLNHPAISAVAEVRGRTPAQVLIRWHLQLGNIVIPKSVDPTRIASNFDVFDFEPSAEEMASISSLDDGTRLGPNPRTFSFTGR
;
A
#
# COMPACT_ATOMS: atom_id res chain seq x y z
N MET A 1 -11.21 20.52 -14.95
CA MET A 1 -9.89 20.09 -14.45
C MET A 1 -10.11 18.80 -13.72
N ALA A 2 -9.31 17.79 -14.04
CA ALA A 2 -9.29 16.50 -13.38
C ALA A 2 -9.29 16.65 -11.85
N GLY A 3 -10.19 15.97 -11.13
CA GLY A 3 -10.15 15.93 -9.67
C GLY A 3 -8.86 15.27 -9.17
N PRO A 4 -8.37 15.58 -7.96
CA PRO A 4 -7.12 15.02 -7.41
C PRO A 4 -7.10 13.49 -7.23
N LEU A 5 -8.24 12.80 -7.39
CA LEU A 5 -8.35 11.35 -7.43
C LEU A 5 -8.04 10.75 -8.83
N GLU A 6 -7.68 11.54 -9.84
CA GLU A 6 -7.54 11.04 -11.21
C GLU A 6 -6.15 10.49 -11.57
N LYS A 7 -5.13 10.63 -10.69
CA LYS A 7 -3.83 9.99 -10.94
C LYS A 7 -3.88 8.50 -10.59
N ASP A 8 -3.84 7.65 -11.63
CA ASP A 8 -3.76 6.19 -11.60
C ASP A 8 -4.60 5.56 -10.49
N VAL A 9 -5.92 5.57 -10.69
CA VAL A 9 -6.87 4.80 -9.89
C VAL A 9 -7.16 3.45 -10.51
N VAL A 10 -7.37 2.46 -9.66
CA VAL A 10 -7.89 1.15 -10.05
C VAL A 10 -9.39 1.13 -9.77
N THR A 11 -10.20 0.84 -10.80
CA THR A 11 -11.63 0.61 -10.63
C THR A 11 -11.84 -0.76 -9.99
N LEU A 12 -12.61 -0.81 -8.91
CA LEU A 12 -12.99 -2.02 -8.20
C LEU A 12 -14.24 -2.64 -8.82
N ASN A 13 -14.54 -3.89 -8.46
CA ASN A 13 -15.64 -4.66 -9.04
C ASN A 13 -17.04 -4.17 -8.63
N ASP A 14 -17.13 -3.29 -7.64
CA ASP A 14 -18.35 -2.59 -7.21
C ASP A 14 -18.50 -1.22 -7.89
N GLY A 15 -17.60 -0.87 -8.81
CA GLY A 15 -17.60 0.40 -9.54
C GLY A 15 -16.96 1.56 -8.78
N THR A 16 -16.53 1.36 -7.53
CA THR A 16 -15.72 2.35 -6.81
C THR A 16 -14.28 2.37 -7.32
N ALA A 17 -13.49 3.36 -6.90
CA ALA A 17 -12.11 3.52 -7.33
C ALA A 17 -11.18 3.68 -6.13
N ILE A 18 -9.97 3.13 -6.24
CA ILE A 18 -8.91 3.23 -5.23
C ILE A 18 -7.63 3.79 -5.87
N PRO A 19 -6.92 4.74 -5.25
CA PRO A 19 -5.61 5.18 -5.73
C PRO A 19 -4.61 4.02 -5.76
N ALA A 20 -3.95 3.82 -6.89
CA ALA A 20 -3.05 2.68 -7.09
C ALA A 20 -1.78 2.75 -6.22
N VAL A 21 -1.41 3.93 -5.72
CA VAL A 21 -0.28 4.11 -4.80
C VAL A 21 -0.78 4.65 -3.46
N GLY A 22 -0.59 3.87 -2.38
CA GLY A 22 -0.95 4.23 -1.01
C GLY A 22 0.24 4.21 -0.05
N LEU A 23 0.06 4.74 1.16
CA LEU A 23 1.05 4.69 2.23
C LEU A 23 0.66 3.60 3.24
N GLY A 24 1.50 2.56 3.37
CA GLY A 24 1.34 1.57 4.43
C GLY A 24 2.00 1.99 5.75
N VAL A 25 1.32 1.80 6.88
CA VAL A 25 1.85 2.14 8.23
C VAL A 25 2.18 0.93 9.11
N PHE A 26 2.30 -0.27 8.51
CA PHE A 26 2.65 -1.50 9.22
C PHE A 26 3.96 -1.35 10.01
N LYS A 27 3.91 -1.71 11.31
CA LYS A 27 5.03 -1.65 12.26
C LYS A 27 5.72 -0.27 12.36
N VAL A 28 4.99 0.81 12.05
CA VAL A 28 5.46 2.17 12.31
C VAL A 28 5.10 2.54 13.74
N PRO A 29 6.05 3.01 14.58
CA PRO A 29 5.71 3.52 15.91
C PRO A 29 4.66 4.63 15.84
N ALA A 30 3.77 4.71 16.84
CA ALA A 30 2.68 5.68 16.85
C ALA A 30 3.15 7.12 16.56
N ALA A 31 4.18 7.60 17.27
CA ALA A 31 4.74 8.94 17.08
C ALA A 31 5.26 9.20 15.66
N ALA A 32 5.84 8.20 15.00
CA ALA A 32 6.32 8.31 13.63
C ALA A 32 5.21 8.16 12.59
N THR A 33 4.07 7.54 12.95
CA THR A 33 2.94 7.30 12.05
C THR A 33 2.30 8.61 11.64
N ARG A 34 2.02 9.48 12.62
CA ARG A 34 1.47 10.81 12.38
C ARG A 34 2.35 11.60 11.40
N GLN A 35 3.65 11.64 11.67
CA GLN A 35 4.62 12.36 10.81
C GLN A 35 4.66 11.80 9.38
N ALA A 36 4.63 10.47 9.22
CA ALA A 36 4.64 9.84 7.91
C ALA A 36 3.38 10.18 7.09
N VAL A 37 2.20 10.10 7.71
CA VAL A 37 0.93 10.45 7.03
C VAL A 37 0.90 11.95 6.69
N SER A 38 1.28 12.82 7.62
CA SER A 38 1.38 14.27 7.36
C SER A 38 2.38 14.63 6.27
N ALA A 39 3.45 13.85 6.09
CA ALA A 39 4.40 14.03 4.99
C ALA A 39 3.88 13.51 3.64
N ALA A 40 3.03 12.48 3.64
CA ALA A 40 2.52 11.85 2.41
C ALA A 40 1.40 12.64 1.73
N LEU A 41 0.46 13.18 2.50
CA LEU A 41 -0.71 13.87 1.92
C LEU A 41 -0.34 15.05 1.00
N PRO A 42 0.65 15.91 1.34
CA PRO A 42 1.09 16.99 0.45
C PRO A 42 1.75 16.53 -0.85
N THR A 43 2.33 15.32 -0.91
CA THR A 43 2.98 14.81 -2.13
C THR A 43 1.98 14.27 -3.15
N GLY A 44 0.72 14.09 -2.74
CA GLY A 44 -0.37 13.60 -3.59
C GLY A 44 -0.97 12.27 -3.15
N TYR A 45 -0.45 11.62 -2.09
CA TYR A 45 -1.09 10.42 -1.57
C TYR A 45 -2.53 10.72 -1.15
N ARG A 46 -3.44 9.84 -1.58
CA ARG A 46 -4.85 9.84 -1.13
C ARG A 46 -5.27 8.51 -0.53
N HIS A 47 -4.43 7.49 -0.62
CA HIS A 47 -4.66 6.16 -0.07
C HIS A 47 -3.75 5.93 1.15
N ILE A 48 -4.33 5.69 2.33
CA ILE A 48 -3.62 5.36 3.57
C ILE A 48 -4.07 3.97 4.07
N ASP A 49 -3.12 3.06 4.23
CA ASP A 49 -3.35 1.68 4.67
C ASP A 49 -2.85 1.45 6.11
N THR A 50 -3.78 1.08 7.00
CA THR A 50 -3.55 0.73 8.41
C THR A 50 -4.27 -0.58 8.80
N ALA A 51 -4.27 -0.95 10.08
CA ALA A 51 -4.95 -2.13 10.63
C ALA A 51 -5.20 -1.99 12.14
N ALA A 52 -6.26 -2.63 12.64
CA ALA A 52 -6.60 -2.64 14.07
C ALA A 52 -5.52 -3.29 14.94
N ALA A 53 -4.81 -4.26 14.38
CA ALA A 53 -3.67 -4.90 15.03
C ALA A 53 -2.43 -3.98 15.12
N HIS A 54 -2.44 -2.80 14.49
CA HIS A 54 -1.33 -1.86 14.63
C HIS A 54 -1.56 -0.94 15.84
N PRO A 55 -0.52 -0.64 16.65
CA PRO A 55 -0.65 0.26 17.79
C PRO A 55 -0.74 1.75 17.39
N ASN A 56 -1.10 2.07 16.14
CA ASN A 56 -0.91 3.40 15.55
C ASN A 56 -2.13 3.96 14.77
N GLU A 57 -3.29 3.31 14.82
CA GLU A 57 -4.50 3.81 14.15
C GLU A 57 -4.93 5.20 14.64
N ARG A 58 -4.85 5.43 15.96
CA ARG A 58 -5.15 6.75 16.55
C ARG A 58 -4.32 7.87 15.92
N GLU A 59 -3.04 7.61 15.67
CA GLU A 59 -2.13 8.61 15.09
C GLU A 59 -2.33 8.76 13.58
N THR A 60 -2.79 7.70 12.89
CA THR A 60 -3.25 7.78 11.51
C THR A 60 -4.48 8.69 11.42
N GLY A 61 -5.49 8.46 12.27
CA GLY A 61 -6.71 9.27 12.31
C GLY A 61 -6.44 10.73 12.65
N ARG A 62 -5.55 11.01 13.61
CA ARG A 62 -5.12 12.38 13.95
C ARG A 62 -4.50 13.09 12.75
N ALA A 63 -3.56 12.44 12.06
CA ALA A 63 -2.91 13.04 10.89
C ALA A 63 -3.90 13.32 9.74
N VAL A 64 -4.90 12.46 9.56
CA VAL A 64 -5.98 12.68 8.58
C VAL A 64 -6.85 13.88 8.96
N VAL A 65 -7.29 13.95 10.22
CA VAL A 65 -8.15 15.05 10.73
C VAL A 65 -7.44 16.40 10.68
N GLU A 66 -6.13 16.42 10.94
CA GLU A 66 -5.32 17.64 10.92
C GLU A 66 -4.85 18.03 9.51
N SER A 67 -5.09 17.19 8.50
CA SER A 67 -4.74 17.50 7.13
C SER A 67 -5.75 18.45 6.49
N ASP A 68 -5.28 19.28 5.57
CA ASP A 68 -6.16 20.13 4.76
C ASP A 68 -6.84 19.36 3.60
N VAL A 69 -6.72 18.03 3.56
CA VAL A 69 -7.31 17.21 2.51
C VAL A 69 -8.76 16.87 2.87
N PRO A 70 -9.74 17.24 2.02
CA PRO A 70 -11.14 16.88 2.25
C PRO A 70 -11.32 15.37 2.43
N ARG A 71 -12.17 14.96 3.37
CA ARG A 71 -12.37 13.53 3.70
C ARG A 71 -12.83 12.72 2.50
N ASP A 72 -13.65 13.29 1.62
CA ASP A 72 -14.15 12.66 0.38
C ASP A 72 -13.07 12.47 -0.70
N GLN A 73 -11.88 13.07 -0.50
CA GLN A 73 -10.71 12.85 -1.33
C GLN A 73 -9.75 11.81 -0.74
N LEU A 74 -10.05 11.24 0.43
CA LEU A 74 -9.20 10.25 1.10
C LEU A 74 -9.81 8.85 1.03
N TYR A 75 -8.95 7.89 0.72
CA TYR A 75 -9.21 6.46 0.78
C TYR A 75 -8.43 5.87 1.95
N VAL A 76 -9.13 5.46 3.01
CA VAL A 76 -8.51 4.90 4.22
C VAL A 76 -8.89 3.44 4.37
N VAL A 77 -7.88 2.58 4.44
CA VAL A 77 -8.03 1.13 4.62
C VAL A 77 -7.62 0.77 6.05
N ALA A 78 -8.48 0.02 6.73
CA ALA A 78 -8.21 -0.59 8.03
C ALA A 78 -8.58 -2.08 7.96
N LYS A 79 -8.05 -2.89 8.88
CA LYS A 79 -8.19 -4.35 8.86
C LYS A 79 -8.63 -4.85 10.22
N LEU A 80 -9.59 -5.77 10.21
CA LEU A 80 -10.03 -6.52 11.38
C LEU A 80 -8.87 -7.39 11.90
N ALA A 81 -8.62 -7.37 13.21
CA ALA A 81 -7.64 -8.25 13.82
C ALA A 81 -8.19 -9.69 13.94
N ASN A 82 -7.32 -10.69 13.84
CA ASN A 82 -7.72 -12.11 13.90
C ASN A 82 -8.59 -12.47 15.12
N PRO A 83 -8.32 -11.97 16.35
CA PRO A 83 -9.14 -12.31 17.53
C PRO A 83 -10.57 -11.77 17.46
N ASP A 84 -10.83 -10.79 16.59
CA ASP A 84 -12.11 -10.09 16.50
C ASP A 84 -12.98 -10.63 15.34
N GLN A 85 -12.59 -11.75 14.73
CA GLN A 85 -13.40 -12.46 13.73
C GLN A 85 -14.69 -13.04 14.36
N GLY A 86 -15.76 -13.11 13.55
CA GLY A 86 -17.11 -13.49 13.99
C GLY A 86 -18.10 -12.36 13.73
N TYR A 87 -19.38 -12.67 13.56
CA TYR A 87 -20.37 -11.68 13.11
C TYR A 87 -20.47 -10.47 14.07
N ASP A 88 -20.82 -10.72 15.34
CA ASP A 88 -21.00 -9.65 16.33
C ASP A 88 -19.68 -8.99 16.74
N SER A 89 -18.61 -9.78 16.83
CA SER A 89 -17.26 -9.27 17.16
C SER A 89 -16.72 -8.35 16.07
N THR A 90 -16.98 -8.67 14.79
CA THR A 90 -16.60 -7.82 13.66
C THR A 90 -17.35 -6.49 13.71
N LEU A 91 -18.66 -6.51 13.96
CA LEU A 91 -19.46 -5.28 14.08
C LEU A 91 -18.95 -4.42 15.26
N THR A 92 -18.68 -5.04 16.40
CA THR A 92 -18.14 -4.36 17.58
C THR A 92 -16.77 -3.72 17.29
N ALA A 93 -15.88 -4.46 16.61
CA ALA A 93 -14.56 -3.95 16.23
C ALA A 93 -14.67 -2.82 15.19
N PHE A 94 -15.59 -2.96 14.22
CA PHE A 94 -15.86 -1.93 13.23
C PHE A 94 -16.32 -0.61 13.87
N ASP A 95 -17.28 -0.69 14.80
CA ASP A 95 -17.78 0.49 15.53
C ASP A 95 -16.67 1.15 16.37
N ALA A 96 -15.76 0.35 16.92
CA ALA A 96 -14.63 0.85 17.71
C ALA A 96 -13.55 1.57 16.87
N ILE A 97 -13.38 1.22 15.58
CA ILE A 97 -12.41 1.84 14.68
C ILE A 97 -12.82 3.28 14.33
N GLY A 98 -14.13 3.59 14.35
CA GLY A 98 -14.65 4.95 14.14
C GLY A 98 -14.39 5.54 12.74
N VAL A 99 -13.85 4.74 11.83
CA VAL A 99 -13.62 5.04 10.41
C VAL A 99 -14.15 3.84 9.63
N ALA A 100 -15.00 4.08 8.63
CA ALA A 100 -15.48 2.99 7.77
C ALA A 100 -14.30 2.43 6.94
N PRO A 101 -13.83 1.18 7.16
CA PRO A 101 -12.92 0.50 6.25
C PRO A 101 -13.55 0.36 4.87
N ALA A 102 -12.80 0.72 3.83
CA ALA A 102 -13.28 0.67 2.46
C ALA A 102 -12.99 -0.67 1.74
N VAL A 103 -12.12 -1.54 2.27
CA VAL A 103 -11.70 -2.78 1.59
C VAL A 103 -11.60 -3.97 2.55
N ASN A 104 -12.18 -5.09 2.14
CA ASN A 104 -11.96 -6.41 2.73
C ASN A 104 -11.09 -7.26 1.77
N GLN A 105 -9.89 -7.66 2.20
CA GLN A 105 -9.00 -8.51 1.40
C GLN A 105 -9.63 -9.91 1.26
N THR A 106 -10.04 -10.26 0.04
CA THR A 106 -10.77 -11.50 -0.28
C THR A 106 -10.01 -12.42 -1.24
N GLU A 107 -10.46 -13.66 -1.31
CA GLU A 107 -9.93 -14.77 -2.12
C GLU A 107 -9.59 -14.40 -3.57
N LEU A 108 -8.43 -14.88 -4.04
CA LEU A 108 -7.90 -14.70 -5.40
C LEU A 108 -7.57 -16.07 -6.02
N HIS A 109 -8.13 -16.36 -7.21
CA HIS A 109 -7.74 -17.52 -8.02
C HIS A 109 -8.04 -17.26 -9.53
N PRO A 110 -7.50 -18.06 -10.48
CA PRO A 110 -7.62 -17.82 -11.93
C PRO A 110 -9.04 -17.81 -12.53
N ARG A 111 -10.07 -18.16 -11.75
CA ARG A 111 -11.49 -18.12 -12.15
C ARG A 111 -12.26 -16.98 -11.45
N PHE A 112 -11.59 -16.18 -10.62
CA PHE A 112 -12.14 -15.01 -9.93
C PHE A 112 -11.06 -13.91 -9.83
N PRO A 113 -10.62 -13.34 -10.96
CA PRO A 113 -9.60 -12.29 -10.97
C PRO A 113 -10.15 -11.01 -10.32
N ARG A 114 -9.40 -10.45 -9.38
CA ARG A 114 -9.71 -9.18 -8.70
C ARG A 114 -8.45 -8.30 -8.69
N SER A 115 -8.65 -7.00 -8.54
CA SER A 115 -7.58 -6.04 -8.27
C SER A 115 -6.75 -6.51 -7.07
N THR A 116 -5.42 -6.56 -7.23
CA THR A 116 -4.50 -7.06 -6.19
C THR A 116 -3.79 -5.88 -5.55
N GLU A 117 -3.71 -5.87 -4.22
CA GLU A 117 -2.94 -4.89 -3.46
C GLU A 117 -1.69 -5.55 -2.85
N ALA A 118 -0.51 -5.06 -3.23
CA ALA A 118 0.77 -5.59 -2.79
C ALA A 118 1.21 -4.96 -1.45
N TRP A 119 1.21 -5.79 -0.40
CA TRP A 119 1.84 -5.48 0.89
C TRP A 119 3.32 -5.85 0.89
N VAL A 120 4.17 -5.00 1.47
CA VAL A 120 5.65 -5.10 1.43
C VAL A 120 6.19 -5.11 -0.03
N PRO A 121 5.78 -4.15 -0.88
CA PRO A 121 6.13 -4.17 -2.31
C PRO A 121 7.63 -3.98 -2.57
N LEU A 122 8.39 -3.50 -1.58
CA LEU A 122 9.84 -3.29 -1.69
C LEU A 122 10.66 -4.42 -1.07
N GLY A 123 10.06 -5.55 -0.68
CA GLY A 123 10.79 -6.69 -0.09
C GLY A 123 11.60 -6.32 1.16
N ARG A 124 11.11 -5.37 1.97
CA ARG A 124 11.84 -4.75 3.10
C ARG A 124 13.21 -4.15 2.73
N GLY A 125 13.39 -3.78 1.47
CA GLY A 125 14.61 -3.20 0.93
C GLY A 125 15.61 -4.23 0.40
N ALA A 126 15.42 -5.52 0.62
CA ALA A 126 16.32 -6.57 0.14
C ALA A 126 16.60 -6.52 -1.38
N PRO A 127 15.61 -6.34 -2.27
CA PRO A 127 15.86 -6.32 -3.71
C PRO A 127 16.45 -4.99 -4.23
N LEU A 128 16.55 -3.93 -3.41
CA LEU A 128 16.93 -2.59 -3.89
C LEU A 128 18.36 -2.51 -4.45
N ASN A 129 19.23 -3.45 -4.08
CA ASN A 129 20.61 -3.52 -4.59
C ASN A 129 20.79 -4.62 -5.65
N HIS A 130 19.72 -5.29 -6.09
CA HIS A 130 19.83 -6.36 -7.08
C HIS A 130 20.30 -5.80 -8.43
N PRO A 131 21.32 -6.38 -9.10
CA PRO A 131 21.89 -5.82 -10.32
C PRO A 131 20.87 -5.54 -11.43
N ALA A 132 19.91 -6.44 -11.63
CA ALA A 132 18.85 -6.26 -12.64
C ALA A 132 17.97 -5.03 -12.34
N ILE A 133 17.66 -4.77 -11.07
CA ILE A 133 16.82 -3.62 -10.68
C ILE A 133 17.63 -2.34 -10.79
N SER A 134 18.88 -2.35 -10.33
CA SER A 134 19.80 -1.21 -10.44
C SER A 134 20.05 -0.81 -11.89
N ALA A 135 20.20 -1.78 -12.80
CA ALA A 135 20.40 -1.51 -14.23
C ALA A 135 19.18 -0.79 -14.84
N VAL A 136 17.96 -1.23 -14.53
CA VAL A 136 16.74 -0.55 -14.98
C VAL A 136 16.64 0.85 -14.36
N ALA A 137 16.97 0.98 -13.07
CA ALA A 137 16.96 2.26 -12.37
C ALA A 137 17.90 3.28 -13.01
N GLU A 138 19.12 2.86 -13.37
CA GLU A 138 20.11 3.68 -14.06
C GLU A 138 19.61 4.12 -15.45
N VAL A 139 19.14 3.19 -16.27
CA VAL A 139 18.62 3.47 -17.63
C VAL A 139 17.44 4.45 -17.58
N ARG A 140 16.57 4.34 -16.56
CA ARG A 140 15.38 5.18 -16.41
C ARG A 140 15.63 6.48 -15.65
N GLY A 141 16.83 6.69 -15.09
CA GLY A 141 17.12 7.84 -14.25
C GLY A 141 16.26 7.88 -12.97
N ARG A 142 15.97 6.72 -12.40
CA ARG A 142 15.10 6.54 -11.22
C ARG A 142 15.82 5.80 -10.11
N THR A 143 15.19 5.72 -8.94
CA THR A 143 15.67 4.87 -7.85
C THR A 143 15.18 3.42 -8.03
N PRO A 144 15.89 2.42 -7.47
CA PRO A 144 15.42 1.04 -7.42
C PRO A 144 14.02 0.87 -6.81
N ALA A 145 13.67 1.71 -5.83
CA ALA A 145 12.34 1.69 -5.21
C ALA A 145 11.25 2.16 -6.19
N GLN A 146 11.49 3.26 -6.91
CA GLN A 146 10.58 3.73 -7.96
C GLN A 146 10.37 2.67 -9.04
N VAL A 147 11.44 2.01 -9.49
CA VAL A 147 11.36 0.92 -10.48
C VAL A 147 10.47 -0.21 -10.01
N LEU A 148 10.64 -0.69 -8.76
CA LEU A 148 9.81 -1.76 -8.21
C LEU A 148 8.34 -1.35 -8.04
N ILE A 149 8.08 -0.12 -7.62
CA ILE A 149 6.71 0.40 -7.52
C ILE A 149 6.08 0.46 -8.92
N ARG A 150 6.79 1.00 -9.92
CA ARG A 150 6.28 1.08 -11.30
C ARG A 150 6.08 -0.30 -11.92
N TRP A 151 6.96 -1.25 -11.64
CA TRP A 151 6.79 -2.65 -12.03
C TRP A 151 5.48 -3.23 -11.49
N HIS A 152 5.18 -3.03 -10.20
CA HIS A 152 3.92 -3.47 -9.63
C HIS A 152 2.69 -2.81 -10.30
N LEU A 153 2.76 -1.50 -10.56
CA LEU A 153 1.69 -0.75 -11.20
C LEU A 153 1.42 -1.25 -12.63
N GLN A 154 2.46 -1.52 -13.42
CA GLN A 154 2.31 -2.08 -14.77
C GLN A 154 1.78 -3.52 -14.79
N LEU A 155 1.94 -4.28 -13.70
CA LEU A 155 1.26 -5.56 -13.51
C LEU A 155 -0.23 -5.40 -13.12
N GLY A 156 -0.71 -4.18 -12.93
CA GLY A 156 -2.08 -3.87 -12.52
C GLY A 156 -2.31 -3.95 -11.01
N ASN A 157 -1.25 -3.92 -10.19
CA ASN A 157 -1.38 -3.96 -8.74
C ASN A 157 -1.55 -2.57 -8.14
N ILE A 158 -2.32 -2.49 -7.06
CA ILE A 158 -2.26 -1.40 -6.08
C ILE A 158 -1.03 -1.67 -5.18
N VAL A 159 -0.32 -0.63 -4.76
CA VAL A 159 0.94 -0.72 -4.02
C VAL A 159 0.96 0.22 -2.83
N ILE A 160 1.34 -0.32 -1.68
CA ILE A 160 1.42 0.41 -0.40
C ILE A 160 2.83 0.41 0.19
N PRO A 161 3.81 1.09 -0.45
CA PRO A 161 5.14 1.22 0.13
C PRO A 161 5.09 1.90 1.51
N LYS A 162 5.91 1.39 2.44
CA LYS A 162 6.02 1.93 3.80
C LYS A 162 7.30 2.74 3.95
N SER A 163 7.20 3.96 4.45
CA SER A 163 8.33 4.80 4.87
C SER A 163 7.93 5.73 6.01
N VAL A 164 8.92 6.18 6.79
CA VAL A 164 8.78 7.27 7.78
C VAL A 164 9.67 8.47 7.43
N ASP A 165 10.42 8.35 6.34
CA ASP A 165 11.32 9.36 5.83
C ASP A 165 10.59 10.16 4.74
N PRO A 166 10.39 11.48 4.94
CA PRO A 166 9.63 12.31 4.01
C PRO A 166 10.19 12.31 2.58
N THR A 167 11.51 12.27 2.42
CA THR A 167 12.16 12.25 1.10
C THR A 167 11.85 10.95 0.37
N ARG A 168 11.92 9.80 1.07
CA ARG A 168 11.52 8.52 0.49
C ARG A 168 10.02 8.43 0.23
N ILE A 169 9.17 9.03 1.07
CA ILE A 169 7.72 9.08 0.84
C ILE A 169 7.43 9.82 -0.48
N ALA A 170 8.01 11.02 -0.65
CA ALA A 170 7.85 11.78 -1.89
C ALA A 170 8.40 11.01 -3.10
N SER A 171 9.61 10.45 -3.00
CA SER A 171 10.23 9.68 -4.09
C SER A 171 9.45 8.42 -4.46
N ASN A 172 8.85 7.72 -3.50
CA ASN A 172 8.02 6.54 -3.76
C ASN A 172 6.73 6.87 -4.50
N PHE A 173 6.23 8.11 -4.41
CA PHE A 173 5.05 8.57 -5.12
C PHE A 173 5.36 9.05 -6.55
N ASP A 174 6.60 9.47 -6.79
CA ASP A 174 7.06 9.98 -8.08
C ASP A 174 7.38 8.82 -9.04
N VAL A 175 6.33 8.14 -9.50
CA VAL A 175 6.43 6.90 -10.30
C VAL A 175 5.58 6.91 -11.56
N PHE A 176 5.01 8.06 -11.92
CA PHE A 176 3.99 8.16 -12.98
C PHE A 176 4.53 8.72 -14.30
N ASP A 177 5.76 9.22 -14.31
CA ASP A 177 6.38 9.91 -15.44
C ASP A 177 7.45 9.07 -16.16
N PHE A 178 7.52 7.77 -15.87
CA PHE A 178 8.38 6.81 -16.57
C PHE A 178 7.74 5.43 -16.67
N GLU A 179 8.23 4.61 -17.59
CA GLU A 179 7.71 3.26 -17.82
C GLU A 179 8.84 2.30 -18.24
N PRO A 180 9.16 1.29 -17.42
CA PRO A 180 9.96 0.15 -17.84
C PRO A 180 9.42 -0.53 -19.11
N SER A 181 10.33 -0.94 -19.98
CA SER A 181 10.00 -1.69 -21.21
C SER A 181 9.53 -3.11 -20.88
N ALA A 182 8.93 -3.80 -21.84
CA ALA A 182 8.53 -5.20 -21.68
C ALA A 182 9.72 -6.11 -21.30
N GLU A 183 10.92 -5.83 -21.82
CA GLU A 183 12.14 -6.58 -21.51
C GLU A 183 12.62 -6.31 -20.08
N GLU A 184 12.59 -5.05 -19.63
CA GLU A 184 12.93 -4.69 -18.26
C GLU A 184 11.91 -5.25 -17.26
N MET A 185 10.63 -5.22 -17.62
CA MET A 185 9.56 -5.85 -16.85
C MET A 185 9.76 -7.36 -16.72
N ALA A 186 10.19 -8.03 -17.80
CA ALA A 186 10.48 -9.46 -17.79
C ALA A 186 11.74 -9.79 -16.96
N SER A 187 12.78 -8.96 -17.03
CA SER A 187 14.01 -9.18 -16.25
C SER A 187 13.75 -9.08 -14.75
N ILE A 188 12.95 -8.12 -14.30
CA ILE A 188 12.53 -8.01 -12.88
C ILE A 188 11.63 -9.19 -12.50
N SER A 189 10.68 -9.59 -13.36
CA SER A 189 9.76 -10.69 -13.08
C SER A 189 10.47 -12.06 -12.96
N SER A 190 11.62 -12.23 -13.63
CA SER A 190 12.43 -13.45 -13.55
C SER A 190 13.17 -13.65 -12.23
N LEU A 191 13.12 -12.67 -11.32
CA LEU A 191 13.79 -12.74 -10.02
C LEU A 191 13.02 -13.59 -8.98
N ASP A 192 11.82 -14.08 -9.32
CA ASP A 192 11.04 -14.93 -8.42
C ASP A 192 11.80 -16.21 -8.04
N ASP A 193 12.02 -16.38 -6.74
CA ASP A 193 12.65 -17.54 -6.12
C ASP A 193 11.71 -18.22 -5.10
N GLY A 194 10.46 -17.76 -4.99
CA GLY A 194 9.49 -18.24 -4.01
C GLY A 194 9.70 -17.75 -2.57
N THR A 195 10.68 -16.87 -2.32
CA THR A 195 10.96 -16.33 -0.98
C THR A 195 9.78 -15.52 -0.44
N ARG A 196 9.36 -15.81 0.80
CA ARG A 196 8.32 -15.06 1.52
C ARG A 196 8.89 -14.36 2.75
N LEU A 197 8.61 -13.07 2.89
CA LEU A 197 9.01 -12.25 4.04
C LEU A 197 7.90 -12.10 5.10
N GLY A 198 6.69 -12.54 4.75
CA GLY A 198 5.52 -12.57 5.63
C GLY A 198 5.17 -14.00 6.05
N PRO A 199 4.22 -14.16 6.98
CA PRO A 199 3.74 -15.47 7.38
C PRO A 199 3.08 -16.22 6.20
N ASN A 200 3.10 -17.55 6.25
CA ASN A 200 2.43 -18.38 5.25
C ASN A 200 0.91 -18.40 5.51
N PRO A 201 0.05 -17.90 4.61
CA PRO A 201 -1.39 -17.83 4.82
C PRO A 201 -2.05 -19.20 5.01
N ARG A 202 -1.43 -20.30 4.54
CA ARG A 202 -1.96 -21.66 4.73
C ARG A 202 -1.79 -22.19 6.17
N THR A 203 -0.85 -21.63 6.92
CA THR A 203 -0.47 -22.16 8.25
C THR A 203 -0.45 -21.11 9.35
N PHE A 204 -0.66 -19.82 9.03
CA PHE A 204 -0.64 -18.74 9.99
C PHE A 204 -1.95 -18.70 10.80
N SER A 205 -1.83 -18.79 12.12
CA SER A 205 -2.97 -18.83 13.05
C SER A 205 -2.73 -17.94 14.28
N PHE A 206 -2.12 -16.77 14.10
CA PHE A 206 -1.87 -15.85 15.22
C PHE A 206 -3.19 -15.32 15.80
N THR A 207 -3.36 -15.46 17.12
CA THR A 207 -4.55 -15.03 17.88
C THR A 207 -4.21 -14.02 18.98
N GLY A 208 -3.00 -13.46 18.97
CA GLY A 208 -2.63 -12.37 19.88
C GLY A 208 -3.14 -11.01 19.39
N ARG A 209 -3.10 -10.01 20.27
CA ARG A 209 -3.24 -8.59 19.93
C ARG A 209 -1.88 -7.95 19.70
#